data_AF-A0A838ZBB2-F1
#
_entry.id   AF-A0A838ZBB2-F1
#
_cell.length_a   1.000
_cell.length_b   1.000
_cell.length_c   1.000
_cell.angle_alpha   90.00
_cell.angle_beta   90.00
_cell.angle_gamma   90.00
#
_symmetry.space_group_name_H-M   'P 1'
#
loop_
_entity.id
_entity.type
_entity.pdbx_description
1 polymer ?
#
loop_
_entity_poly.entity_id
_entity_poly.type
_entity_poly.pdbx_seq_one_letter_code
_entity_poly.pdbx_strand_id
1 'polypeptide(L)'
;MARKLLILLFLLSFRQGFANSILVPMDDTQSNHLKAYGIAYNTLQQNTELDWLLNYRGGSFLFDYSPSLEKECLVRGVSFEVLSTANVQAILREISDPDINMEVVRLYKAAKIAVYSPIKISLSNFEDTDAVLLVLKYAEIPFEVIYDEEIIRGDLAKYDWLHLHHEDFTGQYGRNIRRMSALDMKAQEDIAKRLKYSKVSALKLDVAKMIKLFCMGGGYLFAMCSGAETLDIALSAEETDIVSSRFDGDDIDPGAQSKLDFNKTLAFENFSLYFNDGEGYGSMSFSDINVWSGRFDDESSSYFDLFDFSAKWDVIPAMLGQNHEHLIREFMGQTSAFNKKTVKSNVLVMGEGKESHRYIYGELGLGQWVFYGGHDPEGRRGFHRTPTDLNLFPHSPGYRLILNNVLFPSARKKKRKT
;
A
#
# COMPACT_ATOMS: atom_id res chain seq x y z
N MET A 1 -5.85 -43.50 52.98
CA MET A 1 -5.36 -42.24 52.35
C MET A 1 -4.74 -42.46 50.97
N ALA A 2 -3.78 -43.38 50.81
CA ALA A 2 -3.06 -43.60 49.54
C ALA A 2 -3.95 -43.80 48.30
N ARG A 3 -5.07 -44.55 48.43
CA ARG A 3 -6.03 -44.78 47.33
C ARG A 3 -6.77 -43.52 46.87
N LYS A 4 -7.04 -42.58 47.78
CA LYS A 4 -7.66 -41.28 47.47
C LYS A 4 -6.66 -40.32 46.82
N LEU A 5 -5.39 -40.41 47.20
CA LEU A 5 -4.29 -39.61 46.62
C LEU A 5 -3.99 -40.02 45.16
N LEU A 6 -4.02 -41.33 44.86
CA LEU A 6 -3.83 -41.85 43.51
C LEU A 6 -4.96 -41.44 42.54
N ILE A 7 -6.21 -41.41 43.02
CA ILE A 7 -7.35 -40.92 42.21
C ILE A 7 -7.22 -39.41 41.94
N LEU A 8 -6.75 -38.63 42.92
CA LEU A 8 -6.51 -37.19 42.75
C LEU A 8 -5.37 -36.92 41.75
N LEU A 9 -4.28 -37.69 41.82
CA LEU A 9 -3.17 -37.63 40.86
C LEU A 9 -3.62 -38.04 39.44
N PHE A 10 -4.46 -39.07 39.32
CA PHE A 10 -5.02 -39.51 38.04
C PHE A 10 -5.95 -38.44 37.42
N LEU A 11 -6.77 -37.77 38.22
CA LEU A 11 -7.64 -36.66 37.79
C LEU A 11 -6.85 -35.40 37.40
N LEU A 12 -5.69 -35.17 38.02
CA LEU A 12 -4.79 -34.06 37.66
C LEU A 12 -4.01 -34.32 36.36
N SER A 13 -3.76 -35.59 36.00
CA SER A 13 -3.11 -35.96 34.73
C SER A 13 -4.00 -35.82 33.48
N PHE A 14 -5.32 -35.60 33.62
CA PHE A 14 -6.23 -35.35 32.48
C PHE A 14 -6.37 -33.88 32.08
N ARG A 15 -5.62 -32.96 32.70
CA ARG A 15 -5.53 -31.58 32.20
C ARG A 15 -4.48 -31.45 31.09
N GLN A 16 -4.59 -32.26 30.03
CA GLN A 16 -4.05 -31.83 28.74
C GLN A 16 -5.06 -30.84 28.16
N GLY A 17 -4.83 -29.55 28.41
CA GLY A 17 -5.50 -28.51 27.64
C GLY A 17 -5.00 -28.64 26.21
N PHE A 18 -5.85 -29.13 25.30
CA PHE A 18 -5.54 -29.08 23.88
C PHE A 18 -5.49 -27.61 23.47
N ALA A 19 -4.33 -27.16 23.02
CA ALA A 19 -4.19 -25.86 22.41
C ALA A 19 -4.87 -25.93 21.04
N ASN A 20 -6.02 -25.29 20.94
CA ASN A 20 -6.67 -25.07 19.65
C ASN A 20 -6.06 -23.83 18.99
N SER A 21 -6.19 -23.78 17.67
CA SER A 21 -5.84 -22.60 16.87
C SER A 21 -7.05 -22.16 16.07
N ILE A 22 -7.04 -20.91 15.63
CA ILE A 22 -8.00 -20.39 14.66
C ILE A 22 -7.26 -20.23 13.34
N LEU A 23 -7.74 -20.89 12.29
CA LEU A 23 -7.32 -20.64 10.92
C LEU A 23 -8.35 -19.74 10.25
N VAL A 24 -7.91 -18.60 9.74
CA VAL A 24 -8.71 -17.74 8.87
C VAL A 24 -8.30 -18.05 7.43
N PRO A 25 -9.10 -18.82 6.67
CA PRO A 25 -8.78 -19.12 5.29
C PRO A 25 -8.81 -17.85 4.44
N MET A 26 -7.95 -17.80 3.42
CA MET A 26 -7.86 -16.66 2.49
C MET A 26 -8.05 -17.07 1.03
N ASP A 27 -8.57 -18.28 0.81
CA ASP A 27 -9.10 -18.78 -0.46
C ASP A 27 -10.58 -18.37 -0.63
N ASP A 28 -11.26 -18.93 -1.62
CA ASP A 28 -12.66 -18.62 -1.98
C ASP A 28 -13.70 -18.99 -0.90
N THR A 29 -13.31 -19.70 0.15
CA THR A 29 -14.21 -20.07 1.27
C THR A 29 -14.37 -18.94 2.30
N GLN A 30 -13.52 -17.93 2.23
CA GLN A 30 -13.60 -16.76 3.10
C GLN A 30 -14.86 -15.95 2.79
N SER A 31 -15.57 -15.46 3.81
CA SER A 31 -16.74 -14.58 3.66
C SER A 31 -16.38 -13.10 3.55
N ASN A 32 -15.19 -12.70 4.03
CA ASN A 32 -14.69 -11.34 3.88
C ASN A 32 -13.15 -11.27 3.96
N HIS A 33 -12.48 -11.22 2.81
CA HIS A 33 -11.01 -11.18 2.79
C HIS A 33 -10.49 -9.87 3.36
N LEU A 34 -11.10 -8.73 3.03
CA LEU A 34 -10.57 -7.42 3.44
C LEU A 34 -10.62 -7.25 4.96
N LYS A 35 -11.71 -7.67 5.62
CA LYS A 35 -11.82 -7.65 7.08
C LYS A 35 -10.92 -8.67 7.78
N ALA A 36 -10.53 -9.75 7.12
CA ALA A 36 -9.58 -10.72 7.68
C ALA A 36 -8.20 -10.08 7.96
N TYR A 37 -7.73 -9.15 7.11
CA TYR A 37 -6.52 -8.36 7.42
C TYR A 37 -6.72 -7.46 8.65
N GLY A 38 -7.94 -6.95 8.84
CA GLY A 38 -8.34 -6.23 10.05
C GLY A 38 -8.23 -7.07 11.33
N ILE A 39 -8.66 -8.34 11.27
CA ILE A 39 -8.49 -9.31 12.36
C ILE A 39 -7.01 -9.56 12.65
N ALA A 40 -6.21 -9.78 11.61
CA ALA A 40 -4.77 -9.95 11.74
C ALA A 40 -4.10 -8.74 12.40
N TYR A 41 -4.40 -7.53 11.91
CA TYR A 41 -3.85 -6.30 12.46
C TYR A 41 -4.30 -6.06 13.91
N ASN A 42 -5.59 -6.26 14.22
CA ASN A 42 -6.13 -6.10 15.57
C ASN A 42 -5.45 -7.04 16.57
N THR A 43 -5.17 -8.29 16.16
CA THR A 43 -4.40 -9.25 16.96
C THR A 43 -3.00 -8.72 17.27
N LEU A 44 -2.31 -8.18 16.27
CA LEU A 44 -0.98 -7.61 16.43
C LEU A 44 -0.98 -6.33 17.30
N GLN A 45 -2.06 -5.55 17.31
CA GLN A 45 -2.20 -4.40 18.22
C GLN A 45 -2.31 -4.82 19.68
N GLN A 46 -2.85 -6.00 19.94
CA GLN A 46 -2.92 -6.59 21.28
C GLN A 46 -1.58 -7.21 21.73
N ASN A 47 -0.52 -7.05 20.93
CA ASN A 47 0.80 -7.67 21.11
C ASN A 47 0.76 -9.20 21.07
N THR A 48 -0.19 -9.76 20.34
CA THR A 48 -0.27 -11.19 20.05
C THR A 48 0.29 -11.44 18.66
N GLU A 49 1.24 -12.37 18.55
CA GLU A 49 1.82 -12.76 17.28
C GLU A 49 0.88 -13.71 16.52
N LEU A 50 1.02 -13.79 15.20
CA LEU A 50 0.28 -14.73 14.35
C LEU A 50 1.15 -15.22 13.20
N ASP A 51 0.79 -16.34 12.59
CA ASP A 51 1.48 -16.89 11.43
C ASP A 51 0.70 -16.58 10.15
N TRP A 52 1.35 -15.98 9.16
CA TRP A 52 0.85 -15.84 7.80
C TRP A 52 1.37 -17.01 6.97
N LEU A 53 0.46 -17.89 6.54
CA LEU A 53 0.75 -19.10 5.78
C LEU A 53 0.74 -18.77 4.28
N LEU A 54 1.86 -18.32 3.76
CA LEU A 54 1.99 -17.90 2.36
C LEU A 54 1.70 -19.06 1.41
N ASN A 55 0.92 -18.77 0.37
CA ASN A 55 0.41 -19.68 -0.66
C ASN A 55 -0.42 -20.88 -0.16
N TYR A 56 -0.54 -21.07 1.15
CA TYR A 56 -1.47 -22.03 1.73
C TYR A 56 -2.86 -21.41 1.79
N ARG A 57 -3.80 -21.98 1.01
CA ARG A 57 -5.21 -21.52 0.92
C ARG A 57 -5.32 -20.00 0.77
N GLY A 58 -4.69 -19.48 -0.29
CA GLY A 58 -4.72 -18.05 -0.64
C GLY A 58 -3.97 -17.13 0.33
N GLY A 59 -3.10 -17.66 1.19
CA GLY A 59 -2.34 -16.87 2.17
C GLY A 59 -3.03 -16.78 3.52
N SER A 60 -3.44 -17.92 4.09
CA SER A 60 -4.25 -17.97 5.32
C SER A 60 -3.53 -17.41 6.55
N PHE A 61 -4.29 -16.95 7.54
CA PHE A 61 -3.74 -16.54 8.83
C PHE A 61 -4.02 -17.60 9.89
N LEU A 62 -3.01 -17.94 10.67
CA LEU A 62 -3.08 -18.90 11.77
C LEU A 62 -2.82 -18.17 13.09
N PHE A 63 -3.75 -18.34 14.01
CA PHE A 63 -3.77 -17.69 15.32
C PHE A 63 -3.85 -18.70 16.44
N ASP A 64 -3.31 -18.35 17.61
CA ASP A 64 -3.66 -19.04 18.84
C ASP A 64 -5.16 -18.81 19.15
N TYR A 65 -5.86 -19.86 19.56
CA TYR A 65 -7.28 -19.74 19.86
C TYR A 65 -7.50 -18.84 21.08
N SER A 66 -8.45 -17.90 20.96
CA SER A 66 -9.05 -17.21 22.09
C SER A 66 -10.55 -16.95 21.83
N PRO A 67 -11.41 -17.04 22.85
CA PRO A 67 -12.83 -16.74 22.69
C PRO A 67 -13.10 -15.30 22.20
N SER A 68 -12.20 -14.36 22.53
CA SER A 68 -12.27 -12.98 22.04
C SER A 68 -12.02 -12.90 20.54
N LEU A 69 -11.01 -13.61 20.03
CA LEU A 69 -10.70 -13.63 18.60
C LEU A 69 -11.82 -14.32 17.79
N GLU A 70 -12.34 -15.44 18.30
CA GLU A 70 -13.49 -16.12 17.69
C GLU A 70 -14.70 -15.19 17.55
N LYS A 71 -15.05 -14.50 18.66
CA LYS A 71 -16.13 -13.52 18.67
C LYS A 71 -15.88 -12.37 17.69
N GLU A 72 -14.65 -11.87 17.61
CA GLU A 72 -14.30 -10.79 16.70
C GLU A 72 -14.47 -11.21 15.23
N CYS A 73 -14.05 -12.43 14.87
CA CYS A 73 -14.27 -12.99 13.53
C CYS A 73 -15.77 -13.06 13.20
N LEU A 74 -16.59 -13.57 14.13
CA LEU A 74 -18.04 -13.64 13.96
C LEU A 74 -18.67 -12.24 13.78
N VAL A 75 -18.30 -11.27 14.62
CA VAL A 75 -18.83 -9.90 14.57
C VAL A 75 -18.47 -9.21 13.27
N ARG A 76 -17.25 -9.42 12.76
CA ARG A 76 -16.79 -8.82 11.51
C ARG A 76 -17.24 -9.56 10.25
N GLY A 77 -17.85 -10.74 10.40
CA GLY A 77 -18.27 -11.57 9.29
C GLY A 77 -17.09 -12.19 8.53
N VAL A 78 -16.07 -12.64 9.26
CA VAL A 78 -14.89 -13.34 8.74
C VAL A 78 -15.03 -14.82 9.05
N SER A 79 -14.98 -15.67 8.01
CA SER A 79 -14.95 -17.12 8.13
C SER A 79 -13.68 -17.58 8.83
N PHE A 80 -13.79 -18.58 9.70
CA PHE A 80 -12.66 -19.20 10.38
C PHE A 80 -12.93 -20.66 10.72
N GLU A 81 -11.86 -21.39 11.02
CA GLU A 81 -11.89 -22.80 11.43
C GLU A 81 -11.16 -22.96 12.77
N VAL A 82 -11.78 -23.67 13.72
CA VAL A 82 -11.11 -24.05 14.97
C VAL A 82 -10.38 -25.37 14.72
N LEU A 83 -9.04 -25.32 14.80
CA LEU A 83 -8.19 -26.47 14.52
C LEU A 83 -7.64 -27.07 15.82
N SER A 84 -7.59 -28.40 15.85
CA SER A 84 -6.83 -29.11 16.88
C SER A 84 -5.32 -28.94 16.64
N THR A 85 -4.51 -29.16 17.67
CA THR A 85 -3.04 -29.18 17.54
C THR A 85 -2.58 -30.16 16.44
N ALA A 86 -3.23 -31.32 16.30
CA ALA A 86 -2.86 -32.31 15.29
C ALA A 86 -3.09 -31.80 13.86
N ASN A 87 -4.18 -31.07 13.62
CA ASN A 87 -4.48 -30.46 12.32
C ASN A 87 -3.45 -29.38 11.99
N VAL A 88 -3.12 -28.52 12.94
CA VAL A 88 -2.08 -27.48 12.75
C VAL A 88 -0.74 -28.11 12.39
N GLN A 89 -0.32 -29.16 13.11
CA GLN A 89 0.93 -29.85 12.80
C GLN A 89 0.90 -30.59 11.45
N ALA A 90 -0.27 -30.97 10.93
CA ALA A 90 -0.39 -31.49 9.58
C ALA A 90 -0.16 -30.38 8.53
N ILE A 91 -0.82 -29.23 8.70
CA ILE A 91 -0.68 -28.05 7.83
C ILE A 91 0.78 -27.56 7.81
N LEU A 92 1.40 -27.39 8.98
CA LEU A 92 2.78 -26.90 9.05
C LEU A 92 3.78 -27.88 8.42
N ARG A 93 3.52 -29.20 8.48
CA ARG A 93 4.35 -30.21 7.81
C ARG A 93 4.22 -30.13 6.29
N GLU A 94 3.02 -29.93 5.77
CA GLU A 94 2.78 -29.70 4.34
C GLU A 94 3.53 -28.45 3.86
N ILE A 95 3.38 -27.32 4.56
CA ILE A 95 4.07 -26.07 4.20
C ILE A 95 5.59 -26.21 4.26
N SER A 96 6.10 -27.02 5.21
CA SER A 96 7.54 -27.24 5.38
C SER A 96 8.18 -28.06 4.25
N ASP A 97 7.38 -28.72 3.40
CA ASP A 97 7.89 -29.50 2.28
C ASP A 97 8.70 -28.59 1.34
N PRO A 98 9.98 -28.90 1.06
CA PRO A 98 10.82 -28.09 0.18
C PRO A 98 10.31 -28.03 -1.26
N ASP A 99 9.52 -29.02 -1.70
CA ASP A 99 9.01 -29.13 -3.07
C ASP A 99 7.70 -28.36 -3.29
N ILE A 100 7.08 -27.84 -2.22
CA ILE A 100 5.84 -27.06 -2.28
C ILE A 100 6.13 -25.57 -2.11
N ASN A 101 5.60 -24.72 -3.00
CA ASN A 101 5.80 -23.27 -2.95
C ASN A 101 4.97 -22.57 -1.85
N MET A 102 5.18 -22.93 -0.58
CA MET A 102 4.53 -22.35 0.60
C MET A 102 5.56 -22.02 1.67
N GLU A 103 5.25 -21.05 2.54
CA GLU A 103 6.11 -20.66 3.66
C GLU A 103 5.30 -20.09 4.83
N VAL A 104 5.81 -20.25 6.04
CA VAL A 104 5.24 -19.63 7.25
C VAL A 104 6.00 -18.36 7.59
N VAL A 105 5.31 -17.22 7.54
CA VAL A 105 5.84 -15.94 7.98
C VAL A 105 5.18 -15.49 9.27
N ARG A 106 5.95 -15.46 10.35
CA ARG A 106 5.52 -14.94 11.66
C ARG A 106 5.40 -13.43 11.62
N LEU A 107 4.24 -12.89 12.02
CA LEU A 107 4.00 -11.46 12.22
C LEU A 107 4.08 -11.13 13.71
N TYR A 108 4.85 -10.09 14.06
CA TYR A 108 5.25 -9.82 15.45
C TYR A 108 4.53 -8.66 16.12
N LYS A 109 4.30 -7.57 15.38
CA LYS A 109 3.74 -6.34 15.94
C LYS A 109 3.07 -5.50 14.86
N ALA A 110 1.98 -4.83 15.21
CA ALA A 110 1.29 -3.91 14.31
C ALA A 110 2.21 -2.73 13.93
N ALA A 111 2.28 -2.47 12.63
CA ALA A 111 2.98 -1.33 12.05
C ALA A 111 2.27 -0.02 12.39
N LYS A 112 3.00 1.06 12.65
CA LYS A 112 2.41 2.40 12.72
C LYS A 112 2.24 2.99 11.34
N ILE A 113 1.01 3.34 10.98
CA ILE A 113 0.58 3.70 9.63
C ILE A 113 0.34 5.21 9.57
N ALA A 114 1.01 5.88 8.62
CA ALA A 114 0.74 7.24 8.24
C ALA A 114 0.15 7.29 6.82
N VAL A 115 -0.86 8.14 6.63
CA VAL A 115 -1.40 8.47 5.31
C VAL A 115 -1.14 9.95 5.04
N TYR A 116 -0.38 10.21 3.98
CA TYR A 116 -0.11 11.57 3.53
C TYR A 116 -1.30 12.09 2.71
N SER A 117 -2.00 13.10 3.24
CA SER A 117 -3.25 13.58 2.64
C SER A 117 -3.56 15.03 3.03
N PRO A 118 -4.16 15.84 2.12
CA PRO A 118 -4.43 17.25 2.36
C PRO A 118 -5.74 17.47 3.14
N ILE A 119 -6.37 16.42 3.68
CA ILE A 119 -7.66 16.47 4.39
C ILE A 119 -7.69 17.54 5.50
N LYS A 120 -6.55 17.85 6.14
CA LYS A 120 -6.46 18.88 7.19
C LYS A 120 -6.61 20.31 6.67
N ILE A 121 -6.36 20.53 5.38
CA ILE A 121 -6.22 21.86 4.77
C ILE A 121 -7.20 22.09 3.62
N SER A 122 -7.83 21.01 3.14
CA SER A 122 -8.73 21.03 2.00
C SER A 122 -10.17 20.77 2.44
N LEU A 123 -11.09 21.51 1.82
CA LEU A 123 -12.54 21.26 1.96
C LEU A 123 -13.05 20.21 0.96
N SER A 124 -12.22 19.85 -0.03
CA SER A 124 -12.50 18.76 -0.95
C SER A 124 -12.43 17.42 -0.22
N ASN A 125 -13.42 16.56 -0.45
CA ASN A 125 -13.51 15.22 0.15
C ASN A 125 -12.51 14.24 -0.51
N PHE A 126 -11.22 14.48 -0.36
CA PHE A 126 -10.19 13.60 -0.93
C PHE A 126 -10.28 12.16 -0.38
N GLU A 127 -10.71 12.01 0.87
CA GLU A 127 -10.94 10.72 1.53
C GLU A 127 -12.00 9.86 0.86
N ASP A 128 -12.99 10.47 0.21
CA ASP A 128 -14.09 9.79 -0.48
C ASP A 128 -13.62 9.05 -1.73
N THR A 129 -12.38 9.30 -2.16
CA THR A 129 -11.77 8.72 -3.36
C THR A 129 -10.43 8.05 -3.06
N ASP A 130 -10.02 7.94 -1.80
CA ASP A 130 -8.77 7.28 -1.45
C ASP A 130 -9.02 5.80 -1.16
N ALA A 131 -8.60 4.93 -2.07
CA ALA A 131 -8.78 3.49 -1.95
C ALA A 131 -8.09 2.93 -0.68
N VAL A 132 -6.92 3.45 -0.33
CA VAL A 132 -6.22 2.99 0.86
C VAL A 132 -6.94 3.44 2.13
N LEU A 133 -7.34 4.72 2.23
CA LEU A 133 -8.15 5.17 3.36
C LEU A 133 -9.46 4.39 3.47
N LEU A 134 -10.12 4.13 2.33
CA LEU A 134 -11.36 3.37 2.26
C LEU A 134 -11.17 1.96 2.82
N VAL A 135 -10.15 1.23 2.38
CA VAL A 135 -9.92 -0.15 2.84
C VAL A 135 -9.40 -0.21 4.27
N LEU A 136 -8.58 0.76 4.71
CA LEU A 136 -8.15 0.85 6.10
C LEU A 136 -9.36 1.10 7.02
N LYS A 137 -10.27 2.00 6.66
CA LYS A 137 -11.53 2.23 7.39
C LYS A 137 -12.40 0.97 7.40
N TYR A 138 -12.56 0.30 6.25
CA TYR A 138 -13.38 -0.90 6.11
C TYR A 138 -12.86 -2.10 6.91
N ALA A 139 -11.54 -2.29 6.93
CA ALA A 139 -10.87 -3.31 7.73
C ALA A 139 -10.67 -2.90 9.20
N GLU A 140 -11.07 -1.68 9.57
CA GLU A 140 -10.91 -1.09 10.91
C GLU A 140 -9.43 -1.05 11.37
N ILE A 141 -8.53 -0.73 10.44
CA ILE A 141 -7.10 -0.56 10.71
C ILE A 141 -6.83 0.94 10.98
N PRO A 142 -6.37 1.31 12.19
CA PRO A 142 -6.09 2.70 12.52
C PRO A 142 -4.85 3.24 11.80
N PHE A 143 -4.93 4.51 11.42
CA PHE A 143 -3.88 5.28 10.76
C PHE A 143 -3.88 6.72 11.27
N GLU A 144 -2.78 7.43 11.04
CA GLU A 144 -2.69 8.87 11.28
C GLU A 144 -2.58 9.63 9.96
N VAL A 145 -3.37 10.69 9.80
CA VAL A 145 -3.23 11.59 8.65
C VAL A 145 -2.13 12.61 8.94
N ILE A 146 -1.18 12.73 8.00
CA ILE A 146 -0.10 13.72 8.03
C ILE A 146 -0.06 14.49 6.71
N TYR A 147 0.58 15.66 6.70
CA TYR A 147 0.78 16.44 5.48
C TYR A 147 2.17 17.10 5.46
N ASP A 148 2.33 18.15 4.65
CA ASP A 148 3.60 18.83 4.40
C ASP A 148 4.31 19.27 5.69
N GLU A 149 3.58 19.90 6.63
CA GLU A 149 4.19 20.44 7.86
C GLU A 149 4.77 19.35 8.77
N GLU A 150 4.04 18.23 8.94
CA GLU A 150 4.53 17.11 9.75
C GLU A 150 5.75 16.43 9.12
N ILE A 151 5.77 16.30 7.79
CA ILE A 151 6.92 15.72 7.08
C ILE A 151 8.15 16.61 7.21
N ILE A 152 8.02 17.91 6.96
CA ILE A 152 9.13 18.87 7.09
C ILE A 152 9.63 18.97 8.54
N ARG A 153 8.74 18.81 9.52
CA ARG A 153 9.12 18.75 10.94
C ARG A 153 9.89 17.46 11.32
N GLY A 154 9.89 16.45 10.46
CA GLY A 154 10.58 15.17 10.69
C GLY A 154 9.74 14.11 11.41
N ASP A 155 8.40 14.25 11.42
CA ASP A 155 7.52 13.31 12.13
C ASP A 155 7.48 11.91 11.51
N LEU A 156 7.96 11.74 10.27
CA LEU A 156 8.00 10.42 9.59
C LEU A 156 8.74 9.34 10.39
N ALA A 157 9.70 9.71 11.23
CA ALA A 157 10.42 8.77 12.11
C ALA A 157 9.52 8.06 13.15
N LYS A 158 8.27 8.52 13.34
CA LYS A 158 7.30 7.92 14.26
C LYS A 158 6.57 6.72 13.66
N TYR A 159 6.62 6.54 12.33
CA TYR A 159 5.83 5.58 11.59
C TYR A 159 6.70 4.50 10.96
N ASP A 160 6.11 3.33 10.73
CA ASP A 160 6.76 2.21 10.05
C ASP A 160 6.38 2.18 8.57
N TRP A 161 5.20 2.72 8.22
CA TRP A 161 4.59 2.65 6.91
C TRP A 161 3.98 4.00 6.51
N LEU A 162 4.23 4.43 5.28
CA LEU A 162 3.72 5.68 4.70
C LEU A 162 2.98 5.41 3.39
N HIS A 163 1.76 5.93 3.29
CA HIS A 163 1.01 5.96 2.04
C HIS A 163 0.98 7.34 1.38
N LEU A 164 1.17 7.37 0.06
CA LEU A 164 0.96 8.53 -0.80
C LEU A 164 -0.15 8.24 -1.82
N HIS A 165 -1.19 9.08 -1.87
CA HIS A 165 -2.24 8.97 -2.89
C HIS A 165 -2.77 10.33 -3.30
N HIS A 166 -3.01 10.47 -4.62
CA HIS A 166 -3.45 11.70 -5.30
C HIS A 166 -2.58 12.93 -5.14
N GLU A 167 -1.43 12.79 -4.52
CA GLU A 167 -0.57 13.92 -4.29
C GLU A 167 0.29 14.21 -5.50
N ASP A 168 0.60 15.49 -5.63
CA ASP A 168 1.42 16.04 -6.69
C ASP A 168 2.65 16.67 -6.06
N PHE A 169 3.77 15.94 -6.11
CA PHE A 169 5.04 16.43 -5.60
C PHE A 169 5.73 17.45 -6.52
N THR A 170 5.19 17.70 -7.72
CA THR A 170 5.73 18.70 -8.65
C THR A 170 5.28 20.12 -8.31
N GLY A 171 4.20 20.27 -7.52
CA GLY A 171 3.62 21.57 -7.19
C GLY A 171 2.71 22.15 -8.29
N GLN A 172 2.33 21.36 -9.29
CA GLN A 172 1.46 21.76 -10.40
C GLN A 172 -0.03 21.53 -10.14
N TYR A 173 -0.43 21.35 -8.87
CA TYR A 173 -1.84 21.21 -8.48
C TYR A 173 -2.59 20.09 -9.23
N GLY A 174 -1.93 18.96 -9.48
CA GLY A 174 -2.48 17.85 -10.25
C GLY A 174 -2.54 18.12 -11.76
N ARG A 175 -1.78 19.12 -12.25
CA ARG A 175 -1.78 19.72 -13.60
C ARG A 175 -3.14 20.23 -14.09
N ASN A 176 -4.14 20.31 -13.21
CA ASN A 176 -5.47 20.80 -13.55
C ASN A 176 -6.04 21.65 -12.42
N ILE A 177 -5.79 22.97 -12.51
CA ILE A 177 -6.29 23.97 -11.57
C ILE A 177 -7.82 23.89 -11.40
N ARG A 178 -8.59 23.46 -12.41
CA ARG A 178 -10.05 23.35 -12.27
C ARG A 178 -10.50 22.24 -11.32
N ARG A 179 -9.61 21.28 -10.98
CA ARG A 179 -9.88 20.23 -9.99
C ARG A 179 -9.51 20.64 -8.58
N MET A 180 -8.86 21.78 -8.40
CA MET A 180 -8.50 22.30 -7.08
C MET A 180 -9.20 23.63 -6.84
N SER A 181 -9.83 23.80 -5.68
CA SER A 181 -10.46 25.07 -5.38
C SER A 181 -9.40 26.16 -5.17
N ALA A 182 -9.77 27.42 -5.42
CA ALA A 182 -8.89 28.56 -5.11
C ALA A 182 -8.49 28.58 -3.62
N LEU A 183 -9.37 28.09 -2.73
CA LEU A 183 -9.08 27.95 -1.30
C LEU A 183 -8.02 26.89 -1.03
N ASP A 184 -8.08 25.74 -1.71
CA ASP A 184 -7.11 24.66 -1.53
C ASP A 184 -5.71 25.08 -2.04
N MET A 185 -5.64 25.77 -3.19
CA MET A 185 -4.37 26.32 -3.71
C MET A 185 -3.80 27.34 -2.73
N LYS A 186 -4.65 28.25 -2.22
CA LYS A 186 -4.28 29.26 -1.24
C LYS A 186 -3.76 28.63 0.06
N ALA A 187 -4.38 27.56 0.54
CA ALA A 187 -3.95 26.85 1.73
C ALA A 187 -2.54 26.25 1.56
N GLN A 188 -2.24 25.66 0.40
CA GLN A 188 -0.90 25.15 0.10
C GLN A 188 0.15 26.28 0.03
N GLU A 189 -0.17 27.41 -0.62
CA GLU A 189 0.70 28.59 -0.61
C GLU A 189 0.97 29.12 0.79
N ASP A 190 -0.05 29.15 1.65
CA ASP A 190 0.07 29.66 3.02
C ASP A 190 0.93 28.75 3.89
N ILE A 191 0.87 27.43 3.68
CA ILE A 191 1.81 26.48 4.30
C ILE A 191 3.23 26.74 3.82
N ALA A 192 3.45 26.85 2.50
CA ALA A 192 4.77 27.14 1.94
C ALA A 192 5.36 28.43 2.53
N LYS A 193 4.57 29.52 2.57
CA LYS A 193 4.97 30.80 3.18
C LYS A 193 5.30 30.67 4.67
N ARG A 194 4.46 29.97 5.44
CA ARG A 194 4.67 29.75 6.88
C ARG A 194 5.94 28.94 7.16
N LEU A 195 6.25 27.98 6.30
CA LEU A 195 7.48 27.20 6.33
C LEU A 195 8.67 27.88 5.63
N LYS A 196 8.50 29.13 5.16
CA LYS A 196 9.52 29.99 4.54
C LYS A 196 10.03 29.52 3.17
N TYR A 197 9.21 28.78 2.43
CA TYR A 197 9.44 28.48 1.02
C TYR A 197 8.92 29.61 0.13
N SER A 198 9.64 29.89 -0.94
CA SER A 198 9.22 30.87 -1.97
C SER A 198 8.09 30.34 -2.86
N LYS A 199 8.04 29.01 -3.07
CA LYS A 199 7.10 28.33 -3.96
C LYS A 199 6.56 27.04 -3.34
N VAL A 200 5.37 26.62 -3.78
CA VAL A 200 4.80 25.32 -3.42
C VAL A 200 5.64 24.17 -4.00
N SER A 201 6.13 24.29 -5.24
CA SER A 201 7.02 23.31 -5.87
C SER A 201 8.29 23.06 -5.06
N ALA A 202 8.90 24.12 -4.50
CA ALA A 202 10.06 24.00 -3.62
C ALA A 202 9.73 23.26 -2.30
N LEU A 203 8.58 23.56 -1.68
CA LEU A 203 8.11 22.81 -0.50
C LEU A 203 7.90 21.33 -0.84
N LYS A 204 7.21 21.04 -1.95
CA LYS A 204 6.89 19.67 -2.36
C LYS A 204 8.14 18.86 -2.72
N LEU A 205 9.16 19.49 -3.33
CA LEU A 205 10.47 18.88 -3.55
C LEU A 205 11.14 18.47 -2.22
N ASP A 206 11.15 19.34 -1.21
CA ASP A 206 11.73 19.00 0.10
C ASP A 206 10.91 17.92 0.82
N VAL A 207 9.58 17.92 0.69
CA VAL A 207 8.73 16.81 1.16
C VAL A 207 9.11 15.49 0.46
N ALA A 208 9.28 15.48 -0.87
CA ALA A 208 9.71 14.32 -1.63
C ALA A 208 11.09 13.80 -1.16
N LYS A 209 12.04 14.70 -0.88
CA LYS A 209 13.35 14.37 -0.32
C LYS A 209 13.24 13.76 1.07
N MET A 210 12.38 14.29 1.93
CA MET A 210 12.13 13.73 3.27
C MET A 210 11.48 12.34 3.20
N ILE A 211 10.58 12.09 2.25
CA ILE A 211 10.01 10.76 2.00
C ILE A 211 11.07 9.78 1.52
N LYS A 212 11.95 10.21 0.60
CA LYS A 212 13.08 9.40 0.15
C LYS A 212 14.01 9.04 1.32
N LEU A 213 14.31 9.99 2.21
CA LEU A 213 15.09 9.77 3.42
C LEU A 213 14.40 8.81 4.40
N PHE A 214 13.07 8.91 4.57
CA PHE A 214 12.29 7.96 5.36
C PHE A 214 12.45 6.53 4.85
N CYS A 215 12.32 6.32 3.54
CA CYS A 215 12.55 5.02 2.92
C CYS A 215 14.01 4.57 3.10
N MET A 216 15.00 5.42 2.81
CA MET A 216 16.42 5.12 3.05
C MET A 216 16.71 4.70 4.50
N GLY A 217 16.02 5.31 5.47
CA GLY A 217 16.18 5.06 6.89
C GLY A 217 15.53 3.77 7.41
N GLY A 218 14.84 3.00 6.57
CA GLY A 218 14.19 1.75 6.96
C GLY A 218 12.67 1.75 6.88
N GLY A 219 12.05 2.89 6.57
CA GLY A 219 10.61 3.02 6.41
C GLY A 219 10.09 2.28 5.18
N TYR A 220 8.80 1.95 5.22
CA TYR A 220 8.09 1.33 4.10
C TYR A 220 7.19 2.34 3.39
N LEU A 221 7.40 2.54 2.09
CA LEU A 221 6.62 3.47 1.27
C LEU A 221 5.65 2.71 0.35
N PHE A 222 4.38 3.08 0.37
CA PHE A 222 3.37 2.59 -0.57
C PHE A 222 2.74 3.76 -1.32
N ALA A 223 2.97 3.88 -2.63
CA ALA A 223 2.43 4.98 -3.42
C ALA A 223 1.49 4.47 -4.53
N MET A 224 0.38 5.17 -4.72
CA MET A 224 -0.60 4.89 -5.77
C MET A 224 -0.95 6.14 -6.56
N CYS A 225 -1.57 5.95 -7.73
CA CYS A 225 -2.02 7.03 -8.58
C CYS A 225 -0.85 8.02 -8.89
N SER A 226 -1.11 9.33 -8.87
CA SER A 226 -0.11 10.37 -9.12
C SER A 226 1.06 10.39 -8.13
N GLY A 227 0.86 9.89 -6.90
CA GLY A 227 1.91 9.88 -5.88
C GLY A 227 3.12 9.04 -6.29
N ALA A 228 2.92 8.01 -7.13
CA ALA A 228 4.01 7.17 -7.62
C ALA A 228 4.90 7.90 -8.64
N GLU A 229 4.33 8.50 -9.70
CA GLU A 229 5.15 9.15 -10.74
C GLU A 229 5.68 10.51 -10.29
N THR A 230 4.86 11.31 -9.59
CA THR A 230 5.22 12.71 -9.29
C THR A 230 6.34 12.80 -8.26
N LEU A 231 6.47 11.80 -7.38
CA LEU A 231 7.58 11.71 -6.43
C LEU A 231 8.92 11.64 -7.17
N ASP A 232 9.03 10.74 -8.16
CA ASP A 232 10.23 10.60 -8.98
C ASP A 232 10.46 11.81 -9.89
N ILE A 233 9.39 12.39 -10.46
CA ILE A 233 9.52 13.62 -11.25
C ILE A 233 10.12 14.74 -10.40
N ALA A 234 9.56 15.00 -9.20
CA ALA A 234 10.08 16.03 -8.30
C ALA A 234 11.55 15.77 -7.94
N LEU A 235 11.90 14.55 -7.54
CA LEU A 235 13.27 14.18 -7.20
C LEU A 235 14.25 14.36 -8.38
N SER A 236 13.82 14.03 -9.60
CA SER A 236 14.66 14.20 -10.81
C SER A 236 14.87 15.67 -11.18
N ALA A 237 13.91 16.53 -10.82
CA ALA A 237 13.89 17.95 -11.17
C ALA A 237 14.50 18.86 -10.09
N GLU A 238 15.23 18.31 -9.10
CA GLU A 238 15.74 19.08 -7.95
C GLU A 238 16.53 20.36 -8.33
N GLU A 239 17.20 20.36 -9.49
CA GLU A 239 18.07 21.46 -9.96
C GLU A 239 17.50 22.22 -11.17
N THR A 240 16.22 22.04 -11.51
CA THR A 240 15.61 22.69 -12.69
C THR A 240 14.14 23.02 -12.45
N ASP A 241 13.66 24.12 -13.02
CA ASP A 241 12.25 24.42 -12.97
C ASP A 241 11.48 23.65 -14.05
N ILE A 242 10.46 22.91 -13.62
CA ILE A 242 9.54 22.13 -14.48
C ILE A 242 8.11 22.66 -14.43
N VAL A 243 7.87 23.68 -13.59
CA VAL A 243 6.55 24.25 -13.34
C VAL A 243 6.36 25.45 -14.25
N SER A 244 5.20 25.54 -14.87
CA SER A 244 4.91 26.66 -15.75
C SER A 244 4.35 27.86 -15.01
N SER A 245 4.48 29.03 -15.65
CA SER A 245 4.00 30.31 -15.12
C SER A 245 2.50 30.34 -14.86
N ARG A 246 1.75 29.37 -15.40
CA ARG A 246 0.34 29.13 -15.08
C ARG A 246 0.13 28.74 -13.60
N PHE A 247 1.06 28.01 -13.00
CA PHE A 247 0.92 27.43 -11.66
C PHE A 247 1.61 28.27 -10.58
N ASP A 248 2.82 28.78 -10.83
CA ASP A 248 3.62 29.50 -9.81
C ASP A 248 4.19 30.85 -10.28
N GLY A 249 3.96 31.24 -11.54
CA GLY A 249 4.13 32.63 -12.02
C GLY A 249 5.43 32.94 -12.76
N ASP A 250 6.35 31.99 -12.90
CA ASP A 250 7.58 32.10 -13.70
C ASP A 250 7.73 30.95 -14.70
N ASP A 251 8.61 31.13 -15.69
CA ASP A 251 8.68 30.21 -16.83
C ASP A 251 9.51 28.97 -16.52
N ILE A 252 9.10 27.84 -17.11
CA ILE A 252 9.85 26.58 -17.14
C ILE A 252 11.27 26.84 -17.66
N ASP A 253 12.27 26.19 -17.08
CA ASP A 253 13.62 26.20 -17.62
C ASP A 253 13.62 25.62 -19.06
N PRO A 254 14.09 26.36 -20.08
CA PRO A 254 14.09 25.86 -21.46
C PRO A 254 14.88 24.55 -21.65
N GLY A 255 15.80 24.25 -20.75
CA GLY A 255 16.59 23.01 -20.71
C GLY A 255 16.05 21.95 -19.74
N ALA A 256 14.87 22.12 -19.14
CA ALA A 256 14.36 21.29 -18.04
C ALA A 256 14.47 19.79 -18.30
N GLN A 257 13.98 19.33 -19.45
CA GLN A 257 14.02 17.90 -19.83
C GLN A 257 15.44 17.33 -19.83
N SER A 258 16.43 18.10 -20.30
CA SER A 258 17.83 17.65 -20.38
C SER A 258 18.57 17.73 -19.05
N LYS A 259 18.01 18.43 -18.06
CA LYS A 259 18.59 18.64 -16.72
C LYS A 259 18.07 17.66 -15.68
N LEU A 260 17.09 16.81 -16.01
CA LEU A 260 16.57 15.80 -15.10
C LEU A 260 17.67 14.80 -14.70
N ASP A 261 17.81 14.55 -13.40
CA ASP A 261 18.75 13.57 -12.85
C ASP A 261 18.02 12.30 -12.38
N PHE A 262 17.99 11.30 -13.25
CA PHE A 262 17.34 10.02 -12.95
C PHE A 262 18.07 9.20 -11.88
N ASN A 263 19.29 9.57 -11.44
CA ASN A 263 19.91 8.90 -10.29
C ASN A 263 19.20 9.23 -8.98
N LYS A 264 18.42 10.32 -8.95
CA LYS A 264 17.67 10.76 -7.77
C LYS A 264 16.33 10.05 -7.60
N THR A 265 15.81 9.40 -8.64
CA THR A 265 14.50 8.72 -8.63
C THR A 265 14.58 7.33 -8.01
N LEU A 266 13.43 6.80 -7.59
CA LEU A 266 13.29 5.47 -7.01
C LEU A 266 13.08 4.43 -8.11
N ALA A 267 12.07 4.63 -8.96
CA ALA A 267 11.53 3.61 -9.86
C ALA A 267 11.75 3.91 -11.34
N PHE A 268 11.75 5.20 -11.72
CA PHE A 268 11.67 5.59 -13.12
C PHE A 268 12.93 6.29 -13.64
N GLU A 269 13.28 6.05 -14.90
CA GLU A 269 14.38 6.70 -15.62
C GLU A 269 13.97 6.99 -17.08
N ASN A 270 14.70 7.91 -17.73
CA ASN A 270 14.54 8.22 -19.16
C ASN A 270 13.13 8.62 -19.59
N PHE A 271 12.32 9.15 -18.67
CA PHE A 271 10.98 9.64 -18.99
C PHE A 271 11.00 11.05 -19.56
N SER A 272 9.98 11.36 -20.35
CA SER A 272 9.73 12.67 -20.94
C SER A 272 8.60 13.37 -20.20
N LEU A 273 8.82 14.61 -19.77
CA LEU A 273 7.81 15.46 -19.16
C LEU A 273 6.85 16.01 -20.21
N TYR A 274 5.59 16.14 -19.81
CA TYR A 274 4.59 16.85 -20.60
C TYR A 274 4.47 18.29 -20.12
N PHE A 275 4.87 19.23 -20.96
CA PHE A 275 4.77 20.67 -20.68
C PHE A 275 3.53 21.33 -21.28
N ASN A 276 2.62 20.56 -21.89
CA ASN A 276 1.41 21.12 -22.47
C ASN A 276 0.42 21.49 -21.35
N ASP A 277 0.20 22.79 -21.15
CA ASP A 277 -0.69 23.33 -20.13
C ASP A 277 -2.08 23.68 -20.64
N GLY A 278 -2.56 23.00 -21.67
CA GLY A 278 -3.94 23.14 -22.13
C GLY A 278 -4.97 22.89 -21.02
N GLU A 279 -6.19 23.43 -21.16
CA GLU A 279 -7.26 23.28 -20.16
C GLU A 279 -8.15 22.02 -20.36
N GLY A 280 -7.73 21.08 -21.22
CA GLY A 280 -8.50 19.87 -21.55
C GLY A 280 -8.09 18.63 -20.73
N TYR A 281 -8.91 17.57 -20.75
CA TYR A 281 -8.63 16.32 -20.01
C TYR A 281 -7.27 15.68 -20.29
N GLY A 282 -6.66 15.96 -21.46
CA GLY A 282 -5.31 15.49 -21.81
C GLY A 282 -4.16 16.20 -21.08
N SER A 283 -4.41 17.23 -20.26
CA SER A 283 -3.36 17.97 -19.53
C SER A 283 -3.07 17.47 -18.12
N MET A 284 -3.73 16.40 -17.68
CA MET A 284 -3.55 15.85 -16.32
C MET A 284 -2.37 14.88 -16.17
N SER A 285 -1.80 14.41 -17.28
CA SER A 285 -0.66 13.48 -17.27
C SER A 285 0.64 14.26 -17.05
N PHE A 286 1.56 13.78 -16.22
CA PHE A 286 2.80 14.48 -15.96
C PHE A 286 3.93 14.09 -16.91
N SER A 287 3.97 12.82 -17.32
CA SER A 287 5.05 12.26 -18.12
C SER A 287 4.62 11.03 -18.92
N ASP A 288 5.52 10.53 -19.76
CA ASP A 288 5.39 9.24 -20.44
C ASP A 288 5.66 8.02 -19.53
N ILE A 289 5.87 8.21 -18.21
CA ILE A 289 5.79 7.13 -17.21
C ILE A 289 4.39 6.54 -17.21
N ASN A 290 3.37 7.39 -17.30
CA ASN A 290 1.98 6.96 -17.24
C ASN A 290 1.52 6.41 -18.59
N VAL A 291 1.16 5.12 -18.61
CA VAL A 291 0.47 4.51 -19.75
C VAL A 291 -1.03 4.60 -19.52
N TRP A 292 -1.72 5.20 -20.49
CA TRP A 292 -3.18 5.27 -20.50
C TRP A 292 -3.74 4.24 -21.47
N SER A 293 -4.37 3.18 -20.95
CA SER A 293 -5.15 2.22 -21.75
C SER A 293 -6.60 2.72 -21.91
N GLY A 294 -6.96 3.23 -23.08
CA GLY A 294 -8.37 3.39 -23.52
C GLY A 294 -8.95 4.81 -23.54
N ARG A 295 -10.25 4.95 -23.80
CA ARG A 295 -10.97 6.24 -23.68
C ARG A 295 -11.37 6.47 -22.22
N PHE A 296 -11.61 7.73 -21.84
CA PHE A 296 -12.03 8.08 -20.47
C PHE A 296 -13.35 7.42 -20.05
N ASP A 297 -14.19 6.99 -21.00
CA ASP A 297 -15.49 6.38 -20.72
C ASP A 297 -15.55 4.85 -20.91
N ASP A 298 -14.46 4.21 -21.34
CA ASP A 298 -14.44 2.74 -21.44
C ASP A 298 -14.19 2.15 -20.03
N GLU A 299 -15.09 1.27 -19.60
CA GLU A 299 -14.76 0.31 -18.53
C GLU A 299 -13.62 -0.57 -19.04
N SER A 300 -12.52 -0.62 -18.29
CA SER A 300 -11.43 -1.52 -18.65
C SER A 300 -11.91 -2.96 -18.50
N SER A 301 -12.02 -3.66 -19.63
CA SER A 301 -12.14 -5.12 -19.69
C SER A 301 -10.76 -5.80 -19.67
N SER A 302 -9.69 -5.02 -19.48
CA SER A 302 -8.32 -5.53 -19.42
C SER A 302 -7.98 -5.97 -18.01
N TYR A 303 -7.07 -6.93 -17.93
CA TYR A 303 -6.56 -7.48 -16.69
C TYR A 303 -5.04 -7.42 -16.72
N PHE A 304 -4.43 -7.44 -15.54
CA PHE A 304 -3.01 -7.62 -15.35
C PHE A 304 -2.75 -8.89 -14.55
N ASP A 305 -1.66 -9.57 -14.90
CA ASP A 305 -1.23 -10.78 -14.23
C ASP A 305 -0.31 -10.42 -13.07
N LEU A 306 -0.54 -11.06 -11.92
CA LEU A 306 0.41 -11.10 -10.82
C LEU A 306 1.38 -12.24 -11.00
N PHE A 307 2.67 -11.94 -10.87
CA PHE A 307 3.71 -12.94 -10.95
C PHE A 307 3.67 -13.86 -9.73
N ASP A 308 3.88 -15.16 -9.98
CA ASP A 308 4.03 -16.15 -8.93
C ASP A 308 5.49 -16.16 -8.45
N PHE A 309 5.69 -15.74 -7.20
CA PHE A 309 7.00 -15.67 -6.56
C PHE A 309 7.20 -16.86 -5.63
N SER A 310 8.45 -17.27 -5.44
CA SER A 310 8.72 -18.33 -4.48
C SER A 310 8.47 -17.84 -3.05
N ALA A 311 7.52 -18.43 -2.33
CA ALA A 311 7.30 -18.15 -0.92
C ALA A 311 8.51 -18.48 -0.05
N LYS A 312 9.41 -19.38 -0.50
CA LYS A 312 10.63 -19.77 0.22
C LYS A 312 11.83 -18.89 -0.11
N TRP A 313 12.02 -18.57 -1.39
CA TRP A 313 13.23 -17.87 -1.86
C TRP A 313 13.01 -16.36 -2.03
N ASP A 314 11.81 -15.97 -2.44
CA ASP A 314 11.40 -14.60 -2.74
C ASP A 314 10.26 -14.17 -1.79
N VAL A 315 10.47 -14.39 -0.48
CA VAL A 315 9.45 -14.22 0.57
C VAL A 315 8.76 -12.85 0.49
N ILE A 316 9.51 -11.77 0.23
CA ILE A 316 8.98 -10.41 0.20
C ILE A 316 7.98 -10.21 -0.95
N PRO A 317 8.35 -10.39 -2.22
CA PRO A 317 7.37 -10.27 -3.30
C PRO A 317 6.27 -11.35 -3.22
N ALA A 318 6.52 -12.54 -2.64
CA ALA A 318 5.47 -13.51 -2.38
C ALA A 318 4.43 -13.00 -1.36
N MET A 319 4.86 -12.37 -0.27
CA MET A 319 3.95 -11.70 0.68
C MET A 319 3.16 -10.58 0.03
N LEU A 320 3.83 -9.73 -0.76
CA LEU A 320 3.22 -8.56 -1.38
C LEU A 320 2.23 -8.94 -2.49
N GLY A 321 2.54 -9.98 -3.26
CA GLY A 321 1.70 -10.56 -4.31
C GLY A 321 0.65 -11.55 -3.81
N GLN A 322 0.64 -11.90 -2.51
CA GLN A 322 -0.25 -12.93 -1.96
C GLN A 322 -1.72 -12.63 -2.27
N ASN A 323 -2.38 -13.53 -2.98
CA ASN A 323 -3.78 -13.35 -3.32
C ASN A 323 -4.51 -14.71 -3.49
N HIS A 324 -5.83 -14.65 -3.63
CA HIS A 324 -6.66 -15.79 -4.07
C HIS A 324 -6.78 -15.86 -5.59
N GLU A 325 -6.51 -14.77 -6.29
CA GLU A 325 -6.54 -14.68 -7.75
C GLU A 325 -5.28 -14.00 -8.28
N HIS A 326 -4.76 -14.49 -9.40
CA HIS A 326 -3.59 -13.92 -10.06
C HIS A 326 -3.94 -12.94 -11.18
N LEU A 327 -5.16 -12.97 -11.70
CA LEU A 327 -5.61 -12.12 -12.78
C LEU A 327 -6.50 -10.99 -12.22
N ILE A 328 -5.97 -9.78 -12.17
CA ILE A 328 -6.66 -8.64 -11.54
C ILE A 328 -7.12 -7.66 -12.60
N ARG A 329 -8.38 -7.23 -12.51
CA ARG A 329 -8.95 -6.23 -13.42
C ARG A 329 -8.12 -4.94 -13.34
N GLU A 330 -7.77 -4.38 -14.50
CA GLU A 330 -7.12 -3.09 -14.55
C GLU A 330 -8.08 -1.98 -14.13
N PHE A 331 -7.58 -1.06 -13.33
CA PHE A 331 -8.30 0.12 -12.87
C PHE A 331 -7.49 1.38 -13.12
N MET A 332 -8.17 2.49 -13.32
CA MET A 332 -7.57 3.69 -13.90
C MET A 332 -7.49 4.82 -12.88
N GLY A 333 -6.40 5.57 -12.93
CA GLY A 333 -6.12 6.72 -12.07
C GLY A 333 -5.59 7.90 -12.87
N GLN A 334 -5.13 8.94 -12.18
CA GLN A 334 -4.37 10.00 -12.85
C GLN A 334 -3.09 9.42 -13.44
N THR A 335 -2.37 8.60 -12.67
CA THR A 335 -1.40 7.63 -13.16
C THR A 335 -2.03 6.25 -13.13
N SER A 336 -2.30 5.68 -14.29
CA SER A 336 -3.05 4.43 -14.44
C SER A 336 -2.15 3.20 -14.44
N ALA A 337 -1.01 3.28 -15.13
CA ALA A 337 -0.04 2.21 -15.22
C ALA A 337 1.33 2.78 -15.58
N PHE A 338 2.36 1.94 -15.48
CA PHE A 338 3.75 2.34 -15.68
C PHE A 338 4.29 1.84 -17.02
N ASN A 339 4.92 2.73 -17.78
CA ASN A 339 5.53 2.42 -19.07
C ASN A 339 6.74 1.51 -18.86
N LYS A 340 6.74 0.36 -19.52
CA LYS A 340 7.82 -0.64 -19.39
C LYS A 340 9.21 -0.06 -19.73
N LYS A 341 9.26 0.97 -20.59
CA LYS A 341 10.51 1.62 -21.02
C LYS A 341 11.08 2.62 -20.01
N THR A 342 10.25 3.13 -19.11
CA THR A 342 10.67 4.13 -18.12
C THR A 342 10.94 3.49 -16.76
N VAL A 343 10.56 2.24 -16.52
CA VAL A 343 10.88 1.53 -15.27
C VAL A 343 12.35 1.11 -15.28
N LYS A 344 13.09 1.46 -14.22
CA LYS A 344 14.50 1.10 -14.08
C LYS A 344 14.71 -0.40 -14.09
N SER A 345 15.82 -0.84 -14.68
CA SER A 345 16.15 -2.28 -14.79
C SER A 345 16.32 -3.02 -13.45
N ASN A 346 16.62 -2.30 -12.36
CA ASN A 346 16.77 -2.88 -11.02
C ASN A 346 15.46 -2.93 -10.21
N VAL A 347 14.34 -2.48 -10.78
CA VAL A 347 13.03 -2.52 -10.14
C VAL A 347 12.37 -3.86 -10.40
N LEU A 348 11.85 -4.48 -9.34
CA LEU A 348 11.13 -5.74 -9.45
C LEU A 348 9.70 -5.47 -9.91
N VAL A 349 9.31 -6.08 -11.02
CA VAL A 349 7.93 -6.09 -11.49
C VAL A 349 7.21 -7.27 -10.83
N MET A 350 6.13 -6.98 -10.10
CA MET A 350 5.28 -7.98 -9.43
C MET A 350 3.95 -8.21 -10.14
N GLY A 351 3.52 -7.25 -10.96
CA GLY A 351 2.34 -7.42 -11.80
C GLY A 351 2.40 -6.58 -13.07
N GLU A 352 1.97 -7.16 -14.18
CA GLU A 352 2.01 -6.53 -15.50
C GLU A 352 0.76 -6.78 -16.31
N GLY A 353 0.33 -5.75 -17.03
CA GLY A 353 -0.60 -5.87 -18.13
C GLY A 353 0.13 -6.00 -19.45
N LYS A 354 -0.65 -6.08 -20.53
CA LYS A 354 -0.13 -6.27 -21.89
C LYS A 354 0.90 -5.20 -22.28
N GLU A 355 0.58 -3.93 -22.06
CA GLU A 355 1.39 -2.79 -22.54
C GLU A 355 2.14 -2.05 -21.41
N SER A 356 1.94 -2.44 -20.15
CA SER A 356 2.40 -1.67 -18.99
C SER A 356 2.65 -2.51 -17.75
N HIS A 357 3.53 -2.05 -16.86
CA HIS A 357 3.63 -2.58 -15.50
C HIS A 357 2.57 -1.94 -14.61
N ARG A 358 2.11 -2.69 -13.61
CA ARG A 358 0.99 -2.28 -12.74
C ARG A 358 1.39 -2.29 -11.28
N TYR A 359 2.22 -3.24 -10.87
CA TYR A 359 2.64 -3.41 -9.48
C TYR A 359 4.15 -3.64 -9.45
N ILE A 360 4.89 -2.70 -8.88
CA ILE A 360 6.35 -2.71 -8.88
C ILE A 360 6.91 -2.44 -7.48
N TYR A 361 8.08 -3.00 -7.20
CA TYR A 361 8.74 -2.96 -5.90
C TYR A 361 10.23 -2.67 -6.04
N GLY A 362 10.78 -2.02 -5.03
CA GLY A 362 12.22 -1.90 -4.88
C GLY A 362 12.67 -1.65 -3.45
N GLU A 363 13.99 -1.67 -3.28
CA GLU A 363 14.66 -1.37 -2.03
C GLU A 363 15.44 -0.07 -2.16
N LEU A 364 15.50 0.70 -1.07
CA LEU A 364 16.31 1.90 -1.00
C LEU A 364 16.92 2.02 0.40
N GLY A 365 18.24 1.95 0.49
CA GLY A 365 18.93 1.96 1.78
C GLY A 365 18.51 0.78 2.65
N LEU A 366 17.94 1.05 3.82
CA LEU A 366 17.41 0.03 4.74
C LEU A 366 15.91 -0.22 4.57
N GLY A 367 15.23 0.59 3.77
CA GLY A 367 13.78 0.51 3.58
C GLY A 367 13.41 0.08 2.17
N GLN A 368 12.11 0.09 1.95
CA GLN A 368 11.48 -0.59 0.83
C GLN A 368 10.32 0.25 0.35
N TRP A 369 9.98 0.10 -0.92
CA TRP A 369 8.89 0.84 -1.53
C TRP A 369 8.12 0.00 -2.54
N VAL A 370 6.85 0.34 -2.71
CA VAL A 370 5.95 -0.27 -3.69
C VAL A 370 5.16 0.82 -4.37
N PHE A 371 5.14 0.79 -5.70
CA PHE A 371 4.25 1.60 -6.51
C PHE A 371 3.18 0.72 -7.16
N TYR A 372 1.93 1.12 -7.01
CA TYR A 372 0.77 0.40 -7.55
C TYR A 372 -0.09 1.33 -8.40
N GLY A 373 -0.12 1.04 -9.71
CA GLY A 373 -0.78 1.85 -10.73
C GLY A 373 -2.30 1.81 -10.63
N GLY A 374 -2.92 2.95 -10.91
CA GLY A 374 -4.36 3.12 -10.81
C GLY A 374 -4.78 3.78 -9.49
N HIS A 375 -6.09 3.88 -9.30
CA HIS A 375 -6.69 4.68 -8.23
C HIS A 375 -7.58 3.86 -7.27
N ASP A 376 -8.60 3.18 -7.78
CA ASP A 376 -9.54 2.38 -6.99
C ASP A 376 -9.80 1.07 -7.73
N PRO A 377 -9.43 -0.09 -7.16
CA PRO A 377 -9.63 -1.41 -7.77
C PRO A 377 -11.07 -1.73 -8.17
N GLU A 378 -12.06 -1.27 -7.40
CA GLU A 378 -13.48 -1.55 -7.65
C GLU A 378 -14.30 -0.32 -8.02
N GLY A 379 -13.65 0.84 -8.04
CA GLY A 379 -14.25 2.10 -8.44
C GLY A 379 -14.79 2.05 -9.86
N ARG A 380 -16.04 2.47 -10.02
CA ARG A 380 -16.66 2.68 -11.34
C ARG A 380 -16.42 4.11 -11.81
N ARG A 381 -16.25 4.30 -13.12
CA ARG A 381 -16.20 5.65 -13.72
C ARG A 381 -17.60 6.26 -13.81
N GLY A 382 -17.71 7.58 -13.62
CA GLY A 382 -18.96 8.34 -13.73
C GLY A 382 -18.78 9.83 -13.36
N PHE A 383 -19.69 10.69 -13.82
CA PHE A 383 -19.64 12.17 -13.67
C PHE A 383 -19.64 12.63 -12.20
N HIS A 384 -20.12 11.76 -11.30
CA HIS A 384 -19.99 11.89 -9.85
C HIS A 384 -19.40 10.59 -9.34
N ARG A 385 -18.12 10.59 -8.96
CA ARG A 385 -17.52 9.45 -8.26
C ARG A 385 -18.11 9.39 -6.86
N THR A 386 -19.06 8.50 -6.66
CA THR A 386 -19.42 8.07 -5.31
C THR A 386 -18.32 7.17 -4.77
N PRO A 387 -17.98 7.26 -3.47
CA PRO A 387 -17.06 6.31 -2.86
C PRO A 387 -17.47 4.87 -3.14
N THR A 388 -16.51 4.00 -3.37
CA THR A 388 -16.75 2.56 -3.50
C THR A 388 -17.31 2.02 -2.19
N ASP A 389 -18.43 1.29 -2.26
CA ASP A 389 -18.95 0.55 -1.11
C ASP A 389 -18.29 -0.83 -1.06
N LEU A 390 -17.28 -0.98 -0.20
CA LEU A 390 -16.55 -2.25 -0.03
C LEU A 390 -17.42 -3.38 0.55
N ASN A 391 -18.62 -3.11 1.07
CA ASN A 391 -19.55 -4.18 1.43
C ASN A 391 -20.03 -4.97 0.18
N LEU A 392 -19.97 -4.37 -1.00
CA LEU A 392 -20.27 -5.04 -2.27
C LEU A 392 -19.07 -5.80 -2.85
N PHE A 393 -17.86 -5.58 -2.32
CA PHE A 393 -16.61 -6.15 -2.81
C PHE A 393 -15.72 -6.73 -1.68
N PRO A 394 -16.26 -7.57 -0.77
CA PRO A 394 -15.51 -8.11 0.37
C PRO A 394 -14.33 -9.01 -0.03
N HIS A 395 -14.28 -9.43 -1.30
CA HIS A 395 -13.28 -10.31 -1.88
C HIS A 395 -12.37 -9.63 -2.90
N SER A 396 -12.36 -8.29 -3.02
CA SER A 396 -11.60 -7.64 -4.10
C SER A 396 -10.10 -8.00 -4.07
N PRO A 397 -9.55 -8.65 -5.11
CA PRO A 397 -8.13 -9.01 -5.15
C PRO A 397 -7.24 -7.78 -5.26
N GLY A 398 -7.69 -6.70 -5.90
CA GLY A 398 -6.91 -5.47 -6.00
C GLY A 398 -6.78 -4.73 -4.66
N TYR A 399 -7.81 -4.76 -3.81
CA TYR A 399 -7.73 -4.23 -2.45
C TYR A 399 -6.92 -5.11 -1.51
N ARG A 400 -6.91 -6.44 -1.72
CA ARG A 400 -6.02 -7.34 -0.97
C ARG A 400 -4.54 -6.99 -1.16
N LEU A 401 -4.13 -6.62 -2.38
CA LEU A 401 -2.77 -6.16 -2.62
C LEU A 401 -2.41 -4.95 -1.76
N ILE A 402 -3.31 -3.97 -1.64
CA ILE A 402 -3.10 -2.83 -0.72
C ILE A 402 -2.88 -3.32 0.72
N LEU A 403 -3.72 -4.22 1.21
CA LEU A 403 -3.65 -4.73 2.58
C LEU A 403 -2.43 -5.63 2.85
N ASN A 404 -1.89 -6.33 1.84
CA ASN A 404 -0.63 -7.05 1.98
C ASN A 404 0.51 -6.10 2.39
N ASN A 405 0.55 -4.90 1.79
CA ASN A 405 1.53 -3.86 2.10
C ASN A 405 1.40 -3.35 3.54
N VAL A 406 0.19 -3.34 4.11
CA VAL A 406 -0.08 -2.87 5.47
C VAL A 406 0.48 -3.83 6.52
N LEU A 407 0.38 -5.14 6.29
CA LEU A 407 0.90 -6.15 7.21
C LEU A 407 2.41 -6.37 7.06
N PHE A 408 2.98 -6.09 5.88
CA PHE A 408 4.37 -6.37 5.56
C PHE A 408 5.41 -5.90 6.61
N PRO A 409 5.35 -4.67 7.16
CA PRO A 409 6.33 -4.23 8.17
C PRO A 409 6.29 -5.06 9.45
N SER A 410 5.17 -5.76 9.72
CA SER A 410 4.97 -6.61 10.89
C SER A 410 5.74 -7.93 10.84
N ALA A 411 6.23 -8.35 9.66
CA ALA A 411 7.01 -9.58 9.46
C ALA A 411 8.50 -9.44 9.81
N ARG A 412 8.99 -8.23 10.03
CA ARG A 412 10.42 -8.00 10.33
C ARG A 412 10.74 -8.47 11.75
N LYS A 413 11.70 -9.40 11.89
CA LYS A 413 12.23 -9.79 13.20
C LYS A 413 12.73 -8.56 13.94
N LYS A 414 12.31 -8.41 15.20
CA LYS A 414 12.93 -7.49 16.16
C LYS A 414 14.43 -7.82 16.19
N LYS A 415 15.31 -6.91 15.76
CA LYS A 415 16.75 -7.06 16.00
C LYS A 415 16.91 -7.26 17.50
N ARG A 416 17.43 -8.42 17.93
CA ARG A 416 17.76 -8.66 19.34
C ARG A 416 18.67 -7.51 19.76
N LYS A 417 18.33 -6.81 20.84
CA LYS A 417 19.27 -5.88 21.47
C LYS A 417 20.49 -6.73 21.87
N THR A 418 21.61 -6.52 21.17
CA THR A 418 22.92 -7.00 21.62
C THR A 418 23.41 -6.15 22.76
#